data_AF-A0A8T6RBZ8-F1
#
_entry.id   AF-A0A8T6RBZ8-F1
#
_cell.length_a   1.000
_cell.length_b   1.000
_cell.length_c   1.000
_cell.angle_alpha   90.00
_cell.angle_beta   90.00
_cell.angle_gamma   90.00
#
_symmetry.space_group_name_H-M   'P 1'
#
loop_
_entity.id
_entity.type
_entity.pdbx_description
1 polymer ?
#
loop_
_entity_poly.entity_id
_entity_poly.type
_entity_poly.pdbx_seq_one_letter_code
_entity_poly.pdbx_strand_id
1 'polypeptide(L)'
;MHRSRIGVALLDHPAETYDAAAAFWAGAVGRERGRADAPPEEDPYESLGPQAGGLLLELQRTGSGTPPRVHLDIETDDVEAELARVTALGATVTTRHEEWAVLADPGGMPFCVVPVQTGDAFEEHAVTWP
;
A
#
# COMPACT_ATOMS: atom_id res chain seq x y z
N MET A 1 1.66 13.19 -19.38
CA MET A 1 0.43 13.45 -18.63
C MET A 1 -0.16 12.15 -18.12
N HIS A 2 -0.13 11.96 -16.81
CA HIS A 2 -0.69 10.83 -16.09
C HIS A 2 -1.25 11.33 -14.76
N ARG A 3 -1.98 10.49 -14.02
CA ARG A 3 -2.58 10.84 -12.75
C ARG A 3 -2.10 9.91 -11.66
N SER A 4 -1.86 10.43 -10.46
CA SER A 4 -1.54 9.60 -9.30
C SER A 4 -2.06 10.18 -7.99
N ARG A 5 -2.16 9.33 -6.97
CA ARG A 5 -2.43 9.72 -5.57
C ARG A 5 -1.88 8.69 -4.61
N ILE A 6 -1.76 9.08 -3.34
CA ILE A 6 -1.65 8.11 -2.25
C ILE A 6 -3.05 7.50 -2.05
N GLY A 7 -3.18 6.23 -2.41
CA GLY A 7 -4.47 5.50 -2.43
C GLY A 7 -4.61 4.52 -1.28
N VAL A 8 -3.51 3.93 -0.81
CA VAL A 8 -3.51 2.90 0.23
C VAL A 8 -2.45 3.19 1.28
N ALA A 9 -2.81 2.98 2.54
CA ALA A 9 -1.87 2.87 3.64
C ALA A 9 -1.85 1.41 4.14
N LEU A 10 -0.66 0.82 4.20
CA LEU A 10 -0.47 -0.56 4.58
C LEU A 10 0.18 -0.66 5.95
N LEU A 11 -0.41 -1.49 6.81
CA LEU A 11 0.10 -1.85 8.12
C LEU A 11 0.82 -3.20 8.00
N ASP A 12 2.14 -3.14 7.87
CA ASP A 12 2.97 -4.31 7.63
C ASP A 12 3.33 -4.98 8.96
N HIS A 13 3.05 -6.27 9.07
CA HIS A 13 3.47 -7.07 10.21
C HIS A 13 4.08 -8.40 9.76
N PRO A 14 5.14 -8.87 10.42
CA PRO A 14 5.68 -10.18 10.14
C PRO A 14 4.70 -11.27 10.61
N ALA A 15 4.74 -12.43 9.96
CA ALA A 15 3.78 -13.51 10.15
C ALA A 15 3.54 -13.89 11.62
N GLU A 16 4.57 -13.78 12.47
CA GLU A 16 4.55 -14.13 13.89
C GLU A 16 3.70 -13.18 14.75
N THR A 17 3.49 -11.94 14.30
CA THR A 17 2.74 -10.91 15.05
C THR A 17 1.49 -10.43 14.33
N TYR A 18 1.27 -10.87 13.09
CA TYR A 18 0.23 -10.36 12.22
C TYR A 18 -1.17 -10.53 12.81
N ASP A 19 -1.55 -11.72 13.31
CA ASP A 19 -2.93 -11.94 13.75
C ASP A 19 -3.30 -11.10 14.99
N ALA A 20 -2.34 -10.86 15.89
CA ALA A 20 -2.53 -9.96 17.03
C ALA A 20 -2.68 -8.50 16.57
N ALA A 21 -1.86 -8.07 15.61
CA ALA A 21 -1.94 -6.72 15.04
C ALA A 21 -3.24 -6.51 14.26
N ALA A 22 -3.65 -7.48 13.44
CA ALA A 22 -4.87 -7.44 12.65
C ALA A 22 -6.11 -7.30 13.55
N ALA A 23 -6.20 -8.11 14.61
CA ALA A 23 -7.29 -7.99 15.58
C ALA A 23 -7.32 -6.62 16.26
N PHE A 24 -6.15 -6.08 16.65
CA PHE A 24 -6.05 -4.75 17.25
C PHE A 24 -6.52 -3.66 16.28
N TRP A 25 -5.99 -3.63 15.05
CA TRP A 25 -6.29 -2.57 14.10
C TRP A 25 -7.72 -2.63 13.58
N ALA A 26 -8.27 -3.82 13.36
CA ALA A 26 -9.70 -3.98 13.07
C ALA A 26 -10.54 -3.36 14.19
N GLY A 27 -10.26 -3.69 15.45
CA GLY A 27 -10.93 -3.08 16.61
C GLY A 27 -10.72 -1.56 16.69
N ALA A 28 -9.52 -1.08 16.38
CA ALA A 28 -9.18 0.35 16.42
C ALA A 28 -9.98 1.18 15.41
N VAL A 29 -10.32 0.60 14.25
CA VAL A 29 -11.18 1.25 13.24
C VAL A 29 -12.65 0.81 13.32
N GLY A 30 -13.04 0.08 14.37
CA GLY A 30 -14.42 -0.34 14.60
C GLY A 30 -14.93 -1.37 13.58
N ARG A 31 -14.06 -2.23 13.07
CA ARG A 31 -14.40 -3.31 12.14
C ARG A 31 -14.24 -4.68 12.76
N GLU A 32 -15.01 -5.63 12.27
CA GLU A 32 -14.79 -7.04 12.52
C GLU A 32 -13.72 -7.56 11.58
N ARG A 33 -12.88 -8.47 12.08
CA ARG A 33 -11.85 -9.12 11.29
C ARG A 33 -12.49 -10.03 10.24
N GLY A 34 -11.89 -10.08 9.06
CA GLY A 34 -12.25 -11.05 8.02
C GLY A 34 -11.81 -12.48 8.39
N ARG A 35 -11.57 -13.31 7.37
CA ARG A 35 -11.24 -14.74 7.52
C ARG A 35 -9.85 -14.92 8.15
N ALA A 36 -9.80 -14.92 9.49
CA ALA A 36 -8.58 -15.04 10.29
C ALA A 36 -7.71 -16.28 10.00
N ASP A 37 -8.29 -17.31 9.37
CA ASP A 37 -7.67 -18.62 9.17
C ASP A 37 -7.20 -18.89 7.72
N ALA A 38 -7.21 -17.89 6.83
CA ALA A 38 -6.72 -18.07 5.47
C ALA A 38 -5.20 -18.32 5.46
N PRO A 39 -4.68 -19.30 4.69
CA PRO A 39 -3.26 -19.53 4.59
C PRO A 39 -2.56 -18.28 4.05
N PRO A 40 -1.41 -17.85 4.62
CA PRO A 40 -0.64 -16.68 4.16
C PRO A 40 -0.31 -16.67 2.66
N GLU A 41 -0.26 -17.86 2.05
CA GLU A 41 0.15 -18.06 0.66
C GLU A 41 -0.99 -17.80 -0.34
N GLU A 42 -2.25 -17.76 0.12
CA GLU A 42 -3.41 -17.52 -0.75
C GLU A 42 -3.75 -16.03 -0.88
N ASP A 43 -3.59 -15.26 0.20
CA ASP A 43 -3.76 -13.81 0.21
C ASP A 43 -3.03 -13.19 1.42
N PRO A 44 -1.91 -12.45 1.23
CA PRO A 44 -1.19 -11.84 2.35
C PRO A 44 -1.85 -10.53 2.82
N TYR A 45 -2.98 -10.10 2.25
CA TYR A 45 -3.62 -8.83 2.56
C TYR A 45 -4.96 -8.99 3.29
N GLU A 46 -5.29 -8.04 4.17
CA GLU A 46 -6.61 -7.94 4.80
C GLU A 46 -7.09 -6.48 4.84
N SER A 47 -8.22 -6.21 4.18
CA SER A 47 -8.75 -4.86 4.08
C SER A 47 -9.49 -4.42 5.34
N LEU A 48 -9.07 -3.28 5.88
CA LEU A 48 -9.77 -2.52 6.91
C LEU A 48 -10.60 -1.38 6.29
N GLY A 49 -10.89 -1.46 4.99
CA GLY A 49 -11.82 -0.61 4.28
C GLY A 49 -11.40 0.86 4.14
N PRO A 50 -12.25 1.67 3.48
CA PRO A 50 -11.94 3.06 3.21
C PRO A 50 -11.98 3.93 4.45
N GLN A 51 -11.10 4.93 4.46
CA GLN A 51 -10.98 6.00 5.43
C GLN A 51 -11.34 7.34 4.77
N ALA A 52 -11.14 8.45 5.48
CA ALA A 52 -11.40 9.79 4.95
C ALA A 52 -10.66 10.02 3.62
N GLY A 53 -11.35 10.63 2.65
CA GLY A 53 -10.79 10.89 1.31
C GLY A 53 -10.56 9.63 0.47
N GLY A 54 -11.26 8.53 0.77
CA GLY A 54 -11.18 7.29 -0.02
C GLY A 54 -9.80 6.63 0.03
N LEU A 55 -9.03 6.85 1.09
CA LEU A 55 -7.80 6.11 1.38
C LEU A 55 -8.18 4.71 1.86
N LEU A 56 -7.66 3.65 1.24
CA LEU A 56 -7.82 2.29 1.78
C LEU A 56 -6.80 2.05 2.89
N LEU A 57 -7.25 1.45 3.99
CA LEU A 57 -6.37 0.93 5.03
C LEU A 57 -6.30 -0.59 4.89
N GLU A 58 -5.10 -1.11 4.67
CA GLU A 58 -4.85 -2.54 4.47
C GLU A 58 -3.84 -3.06 5.51
N LEU A 59 -3.96 -4.33 5.86
CA LEU A 59 -2.97 -5.06 6.65
C LEU A 59 -2.19 -5.98 5.71
N GLN A 60 -0.85 -5.93 5.74
CA GLN A 60 -0.01 -6.84 4.96
C GLN A 60 0.76 -7.80 5.88
N ARG A 61 0.62 -9.09 5.61
CA ARG A 61 1.46 -10.13 6.21
C ARG A 61 2.77 -10.20 5.44
N THR A 62 3.83 -9.80 6.10
CA THR A 62 5.19 -9.82 5.53
C THR A 62 5.95 -11.08 5.93
N GLY A 63 7.04 -11.36 5.23
CA GLY A 63 7.93 -12.48 5.57
C GLY A 63 8.64 -12.28 6.92
N SER A 64 9.04 -13.41 7.53
CA SER A 64 9.77 -13.44 8.80
C SER A 64 10.97 -12.50 8.79
N GLY A 65 11.17 -11.80 9.91
CA GLY A 65 12.28 -10.86 10.10
C GLY A 65 12.03 -9.45 9.56
N THR A 66 10.90 -9.19 8.89
CA THR A 66 10.49 -7.84 8.51
C THR A 66 9.94 -7.10 9.74
N PRO A 67 10.54 -5.99 10.20
CA PRO A 67 9.99 -5.25 11.34
C PRO A 67 8.63 -4.63 11.00
N PRO A 68 7.70 -4.53 11.98
CA PRO A 68 6.45 -3.80 11.78
C PRO A 68 6.68 -2.38 11.31
N ARG A 69 5.92 -1.94 10.30
CA ARG A 69 6.03 -0.61 9.71
C ARG A 69 4.75 -0.20 9.02
N VAL A 70 4.73 1.04 8.54
CA VAL A 70 3.72 1.52 7.60
C VAL A 70 4.42 1.81 6.28
N HIS A 71 3.80 1.43 5.16
CA HIS A 71 4.16 1.97 3.87
C HIS A 71 2.91 2.49 3.13
N LEU A 72 3.15 3.29 2.10
CA LEU A 72 2.11 3.90 1.29
C LEU A 72 2.18 3.34 -0.12
N ASP A 73 1.02 3.17 -0.74
CA ASP A 73 0.94 2.94 -2.17
C ASP A 73 0.52 4.24 -2.86
N ILE A 74 1.37 4.66 -3.80
CA ILE A 74 1.00 5.63 -4.82
C ILE A 74 0.37 4.85 -5.97
N GLU A 75 -0.94 4.97 -6.11
CA GLU A 75 -1.66 4.40 -7.25
C GLU A 75 -1.64 5.39 -8.42
N THR A 76 -1.56 4.85 -9.64
CA THR A 76 -1.42 5.64 -10.87
C THR A 76 -2.09 4.96 -12.06
N ASP A 77 -2.52 5.75 -13.04
CA ASP A 77 -2.99 5.25 -14.33
C ASP A 77 -1.85 5.00 -15.34
N ASP A 78 -0.63 5.38 -14.99
CA ASP A 78 0.61 5.04 -15.71
C ASP A 78 1.77 4.82 -14.72
N VAL A 79 2.17 3.57 -14.54
CA VAL A 79 3.22 3.16 -13.59
C VAL A 79 4.59 3.63 -14.04
N GLU A 80 4.92 3.52 -15.33
CA GLU A 80 6.24 3.90 -15.83
C GLU A 80 6.43 5.42 -15.77
N ALA A 81 5.39 6.19 -16.10
CA ALA A 81 5.42 7.66 -15.97
C ALA A 81 5.56 8.10 -14.51
N GLU A 82 4.87 7.44 -13.57
CA GLU A 82 4.97 7.78 -12.16
C GLU A 82 6.32 7.40 -11.56
N LEU A 83 6.86 6.22 -11.91
CA LEU A 83 8.22 5.81 -11.53
C LEU A 83 9.25 6.85 -11.99
N ALA A 84 9.19 7.26 -13.26
CA ALA A 84 10.07 8.30 -13.79
C ALA A 84 9.94 9.62 -13.01
N ARG A 85 8.71 10.03 -12.68
CA ARG A 85 8.44 11.27 -11.93
C ARG A 85 9.00 11.21 -10.51
N VAL A 86 8.73 10.15 -9.74
CA VAL A 86 9.19 10.05 -8.34
C VAL A 86 10.69 9.81 -8.24
N THR A 87 11.30 9.09 -9.20
CA THR A 87 12.75 8.95 -9.26
C THR A 87 13.43 10.27 -9.63
N ALA A 88 12.83 11.10 -10.49
CA ALA A 88 13.33 12.46 -10.74
C ALA A 88 13.28 13.36 -9.49
N LEU A 89 12.41 13.05 -8.52
CA LEU A 89 12.36 13.70 -7.19
C LEU A 89 13.38 13.12 -6.19
N GLY A 90 14.08 12.04 -6.55
CA GLY A 90 15.13 11.41 -5.74
C GLY A 90 14.76 10.05 -5.13
N ALA A 91 13.58 9.49 -5.44
CA ALA A 91 13.25 8.14 -5.01
C ALA A 91 14.11 7.09 -5.72
N THR A 92 14.46 6.01 -5.00
CA THR A 92 15.25 4.89 -5.54
C THR A 92 14.37 3.65 -5.66
N VAL A 93 14.32 3.03 -6.83
CA VAL A 93 13.66 1.73 -7.02
C VAL A 93 14.48 0.65 -6.32
N THR A 94 13.87 -0.04 -5.36
CA THR A 94 14.51 -1.11 -4.58
C THR A 94 14.13 -2.48 -5.12
N THR A 95 12.93 -2.64 -5.67
CA THR A 95 12.47 -3.90 -6.28
C THR A 95 11.47 -3.59 -7.40
N ARG A 96 11.63 -4.26 -8.55
CA ARG A 96 10.72 -4.15 -9.70
C ARG A 96 9.96 -5.46 -9.90
N HIS A 97 8.65 -5.36 -9.97
CA HIS A 97 7.75 -6.43 -10.39
C HIS A 97 7.27 -6.17 -11.82
N GLU A 98 6.36 -7.00 -12.35
CA GLU A 98 5.83 -6.79 -13.72
C GLU A 98 5.02 -5.50 -13.81
N GLU A 99 4.03 -5.32 -12.92
CA GLU A 99 3.06 -4.21 -13.01
C GLU A 99 3.30 -3.09 -11.98
N TRP A 100 4.20 -3.27 -11.03
CA TRP A 100 4.43 -2.31 -9.94
C TRP A 100 5.88 -2.35 -9.43
N ALA A 101 6.25 -1.42 -8.54
CA ALA A 101 7.59 -1.38 -7.96
C ALA A 101 7.58 -0.94 -6.49
N VAL A 102 8.54 -1.45 -5.72
CA VAL A 102 8.90 -0.94 -4.39
C VAL A 102 10.01 0.10 -4.56
N LEU A 103 9.88 1.22 -3.85
CA LEU A 103 10.85 2.29 -3.83
C LEU A 103 11.18 2.69 -2.39
N ALA A 104 12.27 3.42 -2.25
CA ALA A 104 12.57 4.20 -1.05
C ALA A 104 12.61 5.68 -1.41
N ASP A 105 12.01 6.52 -0.56
CA ASP A 105 12.17 7.97 -0.67
C ASP A 105 13.62 8.40 -0.35
N PRO A 106 14.01 9.67 -0.52
CA PRO A 106 15.36 10.13 -0.20
C PRO A 106 15.78 9.92 1.28
N GLY A 107 14.81 9.78 2.19
CA GLY A 107 15.03 9.50 3.61
C GLY A 107 15.08 8.01 3.96
N GLY A 108 14.78 7.12 3.00
CA GLY A 108 14.75 5.67 3.19
C GLY A 108 13.39 5.10 3.58
N MET A 109 12.30 5.89 3.57
CA MET A 109 10.96 5.37 3.82
C MET A 109 10.47 4.53 2.63
N PRO A 110 10.03 3.27 2.85
CA PRO A 110 9.53 2.44 1.76
C PRO A 110 8.13 2.89 1.32
N PHE A 111 7.87 2.80 0.02
CA PHE A 111 6.55 2.98 -0.59
C PHE A 111 6.47 2.22 -1.92
N CYS A 112 5.28 1.97 -2.43
CA CYS A 112 5.09 1.34 -3.74
C CYS A 112 4.48 2.32 -4.75
N VAL A 113 4.77 2.09 -6.03
CA VAL A 113 3.99 2.64 -7.14
C VAL A 113 3.24 1.48 -7.78
N VAL A 114 1.91 1.57 -7.83
CA VAL A 114 1.00 0.48 -8.21
C VAL A 114 -0.05 0.97 -9.22
N PRO A 115 -0.69 0.07 -9.99
CA PRO A 115 -1.90 0.41 -10.75
C PRO A 115 -3.04 0.89 -9.85
N VAL A 116 -4.05 1.54 -10.43
CA VAL A 116 -5.26 2.00 -9.71
C VAL A 116 -5.93 0.86 -8.93
N GLN A 117 -6.16 1.07 -7.64
CA GLN A 117 -6.79 0.13 -6.71
C GLN A 117 -8.10 0.69 -6.12
N THR A 118 -8.26 2.01 -6.03
CA THR A 118 -9.37 2.63 -5.28
C THR A 118 -10.56 3.09 -6.13
N GLY A 119 -10.54 2.86 -7.44
CA GLY A 119 -11.69 3.09 -8.33
C GLY A 119 -12.19 4.53 -8.31
N ASP A 120 -13.44 4.76 -7.91
CA ASP A 120 -14.06 6.09 -7.88
C ASP A 120 -13.26 7.11 -7.04
N ALA A 121 -12.60 6.66 -5.97
CA ALA A 121 -11.77 7.55 -5.15
C ALA A 121 -10.52 8.03 -5.89
N PHE A 122 -9.99 7.24 -6.83
CA PHE A 122 -8.92 7.69 -7.73
C PHE A 122 -9.43 8.76 -8.68
N GLU A 123 -10.59 8.55 -9.30
CA GLU A 123 -11.18 9.52 -10.22
C GLU A 123 -11.52 10.86 -9.53
N GLU A 124 -11.95 10.83 -8.27
CA GLU A 124 -12.28 12.03 -7.50
C GLU A 124 -11.05 12.78 -6.98
N HIS A 125 -9.98 12.06 -6.61
CA HIS A 125 -8.90 12.63 -5.81
C HIS A 125 -7.51 12.61 -6.46
N ALA A 126 -7.32 11.98 -7.61
CA ALA A 126 -6.01 11.91 -8.25
C ALA A 126 -5.51 13.28 -8.75
N VAL A 127 -4.22 13.52 -8.55
CA VAL A 127 -3.53 14.70 -9.08
C VAL A 127 -3.10 14.40 -10.51
N THR A 128 -3.36 15.33 -11.43
CA THR A 128 -2.88 15.22 -12.81
C THR A 128 -1.53 15.88 -12.98
N TRP A 129 -0.56 15.14 -13.49
CA TRP A 129 0.80 15.58 -13.78
C TRP A 129 0.96 15.86 -15.28
N PRO A 130 1.71 16.92 -15.67
CA PRO A 130 1.96 17.23 -17.09
C PRO A 130 2.69 16.11 -17.83
#